data_AF-A0A0W0UBB3-F1
#
_entry.id   AF-A0A0W0UBB3-F1
#
_cell.length_a   1.000
_cell.length_b   1.000
_cell.length_c   1.000
_cell.angle_alpha   90.00
_cell.angle_beta   90.00
_cell.angle_gamma   90.00
#
_symmetry.space_group_name_H-M   'P 1'
#
loop_
_entity.id
_entity.type
_entity.pdbx_description
1 polymer ?
#
loop_
_entity_poly.entity_id
_entity_poly.type
_entity_poly.pdbx_seq_one_letter_code
_entity_poly.pdbx_strand_id
1 'polypeptide(L)'
;MPSETHDEFFVALCNYDGRKNFGDNLHSFISFGVRHVDGNVTLIAAYGKSNILPRAYSNPIGWHAVVQNEYVTLSEDIQVRYKAWAITWQNYLDFIERLKAMQRLNDHRLRNINPDEREDYRFKLWATVPAYDEAGNVNGVRKALITPTEEAQLSEDNPEYFLNPLTNTCRHTALRFVDMARGRQGKHGNGVSSFFFSSPPLSARFSKERLIMPVGFFVLPLPPDAFHLNDEQRTIAKALYRRLDKIIMLQENNPLTHDKFNGLKSLYQNITEMHEPAIDDVMKSITDWEHENKALINAHRNPGWHLFATATAQMFEELHARFSPEQTCSYSA
;
A
#
# COMPACT_ATOMS: atom_id res chain seq x y z
N MET A 1 14.20 19.44 -13.29
CA MET A 1 15.21 18.62 -12.59
C MET A 1 14.55 17.30 -12.27
N PRO A 2 15.15 16.13 -12.55
CA PRO A 2 14.56 14.85 -12.18
C PRO A 2 14.59 14.74 -10.65
N SER A 3 13.45 14.44 -10.03
CA SER A 3 13.33 14.17 -8.60
C SER A 3 13.98 12.84 -8.22
N GLU A 4 15.31 12.80 -8.30
CA GLU A 4 16.15 11.96 -7.45
C GLU A 4 15.94 12.42 -6.00
N THR A 5 15.84 11.64 -4.92
CA THR A 5 16.26 10.26 -4.62
C THR A 5 15.77 9.99 -3.19
N HIS A 6 14.57 9.47 -2.99
CA HIS A 6 14.16 9.01 -1.66
C HIS A 6 13.52 7.63 -1.76
N ASP A 7 13.84 6.82 -0.76
CA ASP A 7 13.22 5.54 -0.53
C ASP A 7 11.71 5.71 -0.34
N GLU A 8 10.92 4.93 -1.07
CA GLU A 8 9.46 4.96 -1.03
C GLU A 8 8.93 3.92 -0.04
N PHE A 9 8.39 4.38 1.08
CA PHE A 9 7.69 3.52 2.03
C PHE A 9 6.32 3.12 1.49
N PHE A 10 5.94 1.86 1.70
CA PHE A 10 4.64 1.37 1.27
C PHE A 10 4.00 0.43 2.28
N VAL A 11 2.67 0.34 2.19
CA VAL A 11 1.88 -0.77 2.71
C VAL A 11 1.26 -1.52 1.55
N ALA A 12 1.33 -2.85 1.60
CA ALA A 12 0.74 -3.75 0.62
C ALA A 12 -0.34 -4.62 1.27
N LEU A 13 -1.49 -4.71 0.63
CA LEU A 13 -2.45 -5.78 0.88
C LEU A 13 -1.98 -7.01 0.13
N CYS A 14 -1.78 -8.12 0.84
CA CYS A 14 -1.26 -9.36 0.31
C CYS A 14 -2.23 -10.53 0.51
N ASN A 15 -2.09 -11.53 -0.34
CA ASN A 15 -2.77 -12.82 -0.27
C ASN A 15 -1.80 -13.89 -0.80
N TYR A 16 -1.70 -15.04 -0.13
CA TYR A 16 -0.82 -16.11 -0.61
C TYR A 16 -1.34 -16.68 -1.95
N ASP A 17 -0.43 -16.94 -2.87
CA ASP A 17 -0.74 -17.52 -4.18
C ASP A 17 -0.06 -18.89 -4.29
N GLY A 18 -0.82 -19.93 -4.64
CA GLY A 18 -0.26 -21.26 -4.94
C GLY A 18 0.13 -22.13 -3.74
N ARG A 19 -0.36 -21.88 -2.52
CA ARG A 19 -0.23 -22.84 -1.41
C ARG A 19 -1.09 -24.08 -1.64
N LYS A 20 -0.55 -25.24 -1.22
CA LYS A 20 -1.13 -26.57 -1.49
C LYS A 20 -2.51 -26.78 -0.86
N ASN A 21 -2.82 -26.09 0.24
CA ASN A 21 -4.11 -26.20 0.91
C ASN A 21 -5.03 -25.04 0.49
N PHE A 22 -6.27 -25.37 0.11
CA PHE A 22 -7.28 -24.40 -0.35
C PHE A 22 -7.51 -23.24 0.65
N GLY A 23 -7.46 -23.53 1.96
CA GLY A 23 -7.63 -22.50 3.01
C GLY A 23 -6.48 -21.49 3.09
N ASP A 24 -5.26 -21.89 2.75
CA ASP A 24 -4.08 -21.04 2.86
C ASP A 24 -4.04 -19.98 1.75
N ASN A 25 -4.59 -20.29 0.57
CA ASN A 25 -4.72 -19.36 -0.56
C ASN A 25 -5.72 -18.23 -0.30
N LEU A 26 -6.53 -18.35 0.74
CA LEU A 26 -7.53 -17.33 1.05
C LEU A 26 -7.08 -16.38 2.16
N HIS A 27 -5.94 -16.66 2.80
CA HIS A 27 -5.42 -15.80 3.85
C HIS A 27 -4.98 -14.45 3.30
N SER A 28 -5.49 -13.38 3.90
CA SER A 28 -5.11 -12.00 3.58
C SER A 28 -4.36 -11.39 4.74
N PHE A 29 -3.31 -10.65 4.40
CA PHE A 29 -2.45 -9.96 5.36
C PHE A 29 -1.97 -8.65 4.78
N ILE A 30 -1.24 -7.87 5.58
CA ILE A 30 -0.53 -6.71 5.09
C ILE A 30 0.98 -6.89 5.22
N SER A 31 1.72 -6.24 4.34
CA SER A 31 3.17 -6.13 4.43
C SER A 31 3.60 -4.68 4.28
N PHE A 32 4.56 -4.27 5.08
CA PHE A 32 5.25 -3.00 4.94
C PHE A 32 6.59 -3.23 4.30
N GLY A 33 7.00 -2.29 3.47
CA GLY A 33 8.33 -2.32 2.89
C GLY A 33 8.80 -0.95 2.46
N VAL A 34 10.04 -0.95 2.02
CA VAL A 34 10.73 0.19 1.44
C VAL A 34 11.15 -0.20 0.04
N ARG A 35 10.75 0.61 -0.93
CA ARG A 35 11.28 0.54 -2.29
C ARG A 35 12.41 1.54 -2.41
N HIS A 36 13.62 1.02 -2.56
CA HIS A 36 14.82 1.81 -2.69
C HIS A 36 14.92 2.47 -4.07
N VAL A 37 15.75 3.52 -4.16
CA VAL A 37 15.98 4.27 -5.40
C VAL A 37 16.48 3.37 -6.54
N ASP A 38 17.27 2.34 -6.21
CA ASP A 38 17.77 1.35 -7.17
C ASP A 38 16.70 0.35 -7.67
N GLY A 39 15.46 0.49 -7.17
CA GLY A 39 14.32 -0.37 -7.49
C GLY A 39 14.18 -1.61 -6.61
N ASN A 40 15.14 -1.89 -5.71
CA ASN A 40 15.04 -3.01 -4.79
C ASN A 40 13.95 -2.79 -3.74
N VAL A 41 13.33 -3.87 -3.28
CA VAL A 41 12.28 -3.83 -2.26
C VAL A 41 12.68 -4.65 -1.05
N THR A 42 12.66 -4.00 0.11
CA THR A 42 12.93 -4.60 1.42
C THR A 42 11.67 -4.62 2.28
N LEU A 43 11.26 -5.78 2.78
CA LEU A 43 10.11 -5.92 3.66
C LEU A 43 10.50 -5.70 5.13
N ILE A 44 9.89 -4.70 5.75
CA ILE A 44 10.24 -4.27 7.12
C ILE A 44 9.28 -4.79 8.19
N ALA A 45 8.09 -5.24 7.78
CA ALA A 45 7.09 -5.86 8.65
C ALA A 45 5.99 -6.59 7.85
N ALA A 46 5.31 -7.56 8.47
CA ALA A 46 4.14 -8.22 7.87
C ALA A 46 3.20 -8.79 8.94
N TYR A 47 1.90 -8.50 8.84
CA TYR A 47 0.92 -8.82 9.87
C TYR A 47 -0.39 -9.33 9.28
N GLY A 48 -0.95 -10.36 9.91
CA GLY A 48 -2.21 -10.99 9.51
C GLY A 48 -3.06 -11.35 10.72
N LYS A 49 -4.32 -11.71 10.45
CA LYS A 49 -5.25 -12.21 11.46
C LYS A 49 -5.16 -13.73 11.53
N SER A 50 -4.97 -14.27 12.71
CA SER A 50 -5.16 -15.70 12.98
C SER A 50 -6.34 -15.91 13.92
N ASN A 51 -6.96 -17.09 13.85
CA ASN A 51 -7.95 -17.51 14.82
C ASN A 51 -7.32 -18.60 15.69
N ILE A 52 -7.43 -18.45 16.99
CA ILE A 52 -6.94 -19.47 17.94
C ILE A 52 -8.14 -20.15 18.60
N LEU A 53 -8.03 -21.47 18.75
CA LEU A 53 -8.99 -22.30 19.46
C LEU A 53 -8.67 -22.30 20.96
N PRO A 54 -9.62 -21.96 21.85
CA PRO A 54 -9.45 -22.15 23.28
C PRO A 54 -9.34 -23.65 23.63
N ARG A 55 -8.54 -23.98 24.65
CA ARG A 55 -8.24 -25.36 25.09
C ARG A 55 -9.47 -26.15 25.60
N ALA A 56 -10.57 -25.48 25.94
CA ALA A 56 -11.75 -26.11 26.54
C ALA A 56 -12.87 -26.36 25.52
N TYR A 57 -13.04 -27.61 25.12
CA TYR A 57 -14.23 -28.09 24.40
C TYR A 57 -15.51 -27.78 25.20
N SER A 58 -16.38 -26.93 24.65
CA SER A 58 -17.85 -27.04 24.69
C SER A 58 -18.59 -25.78 24.19
N ASN A 59 -17.92 -24.64 24.04
CA ASN A 59 -18.56 -23.43 23.50
C ASN A 59 -18.07 -23.09 22.08
N PRO A 60 -18.84 -23.40 21.02
CA PRO A 60 -18.51 -23.04 19.64
C PRO A 60 -18.51 -21.51 19.37
N ILE A 61 -18.79 -20.69 20.39
CA ILE A 61 -18.93 -19.23 20.33
C ILE A 61 -17.59 -18.50 20.64
N GLY A 62 -16.51 -19.21 20.95
CA GLY A 62 -15.28 -18.65 21.55
C GLY A 62 -14.05 -18.46 20.66
N TRP A 63 -14.17 -18.35 19.34
CA TRP A 63 -12.98 -18.12 18.50
C TRP A 63 -12.35 -16.76 18.82
N HIS A 64 -11.14 -16.77 19.37
CA HIS A 64 -10.38 -15.55 19.60
C HIS A 64 -9.53 -15.24 18.39
N ALA A 65 -9.81 -14.10 17.75
CA ALA A 65 -8.95 -13.55 16.73
C ALA A 65 -7.73 -12.91 17.41
N VAL A 66 -6.55 -13.09 16.83
CA VAL A 66 -5.33 -12.38 17.21
C VAL A 66 -4.61 -11.84 15.98
N VAL A 67 -3.75 -10.86 16.19
CA VAL A 67 -2.77 -10.46 15.18
C VAL A 67 -1.54 -11.36 15.31
N GLN A 68 -0.95 -11.76 14.19
CA GLN A 68 0.31 -12.51 14.18
C GLN A 68 1.27 -11.92 13.15
N ASN A 69 2.56 -12.21 13.29
CA ASN A 69 3.52 -11.97 12.23
C ASN A 69 3.30 -12.98 11.11
N GLU A 70 3.21 -12.48 9.88
CA GLU A 70 3.24 -13.31 8.67
C GLU A 70 4.66 -13.58 8.20
N TYR A 71 5.63 -13.01 8.91
CA TYR A 71 7.03 -13.05 8.56
C TYR A 71 7.65 -14.45 8.65
N VAL A 72 7.20 -15.26 9.62
CA VAL A 72 7.69 -16.63 9.83
C VAL A 72 7.43 -17.46 8.57
N THR A 73 6.31 -17.20 7.90
CA THR A 73 5.98 -17.80 6.61
C THR A 73 6.81 -17.27 5.45
N LEU A 74 7.28 -16.01 5.46
CA LEU A 74 8.11 -15.42 4.39
C LEU A 74 9.60 -15.82 4.44
N SER A 75 9.97 -16.76 5.31
CA SER A 75 11.32 -17.34 5.36
C SER A 75 11.64 -18.23 4.14
N GLU A 76 10.60 -18.67 3.43
CA GLU A 76 10.66 -19.41 2.18
C GLU A 76 10.32 -18.51 0.98
N ASP A 77 10.64 -19.00 -0.21
CA ASP A 77 10.20 -18.41 -1.46
C ASP A 77 8.67 -18.50 -1.58
N ILE A 78 7.99 -17.37 -1.43
CA ILE A 78 6.53 -17.29 -1.48
C ILE A 78 6.07 -16.41 -2.63
N GLN A 79 5.14 -16.94 -3.41
CA GLN A 79 4.35 -16.16 -4.33
C GLN A 79 3.14 -15.55 -3.62
N VAL A 80 2.91 -14.27 -3.85
CA VAL A 80 1.74 -13.56 -3.33
C VAL A 80 1.04 -12.80 -4.43
N ARG A 81 -0.26 -12.62 -4.24
CA ARG A 81 -1.05 -11.60 -4.90
C ARG A 81 -1.04 -10.33 -4.06
N TYR A 82 -0.79 -9.17 -4.64
CA TYR A 82 -0.70 -7.93 -3.88
C TYR A 82 -1.36 -6.71 -4.52
N LYS A 83 -1.51 -5.66 -3.71
CA LYS A 83 -1.63 -4.28 -4.16
C LYS A 83 -0.97 -3.36 -3.12
N ALA A 84 -0.13 -2.44 -3.58
CA ALA A 84 0.63 -1.56 -2.70
C ALA A 84 0.28 -0.09 -2.88
N TRP A 85 0.37 0.66 -1.79
CA TRP A 85 0.20 2.10 -1.72
C TRP A 85 1.36 2.71 -0.96
N ALA A 86 1.87 3.82 -1.46
CA ALA A 86 2.83 4.63 -0.75
C ALA A 86 2.20 5.13 0.56
N ILE A 87 3.04 5.20 1.58
CA ILE A 87 2.74 5.78 2.88
C ILE A 87 3.92 6.65 3.29
N THR A 88 3.73 7.53 4.25
CA THR A 88 4.86 8.23 4.86
C THR A 88 5.50 7.36 5.93
N TRP A 89 6.75 7.65 6.26
CA TRP A 89 7.41 7.05 7.43
C TRP A 89 6.61 7.29 8.71
N GLN A 90 6.03 8.49 8.87
CA GLN A 90 5.18 8.79 10.02
C GLN A 90 3.95 7.87 10.09
N ASN A 91 3.28 7.61 8.96
CA ASN A 91 2.14 6.70 8.96
C ASN A 91 2.53 5.27 9.35
N TYR A 92 3.74 4.82 8.97
CA TYR A 92 4.27 3.54 9.43
C TYR A 92 4.46 3.53 10.95
N LEU A 93 5.10 4.56 11.52
CA LEU A 93 5.28 4.67 12.97
C LEU A 93 3.95 4.72 13.73
N ASP A 94 2.98 5.51 13.25
CA ASP A 94 1.64 5.58 13.83
C ASP A 94 0.94 4.21 13.82
N PHE A 95 1.12 3.45 12.74
CA PHE A 95 0.62 2.08 12.66
C PHE A 95 1.29 1.16 13.68
N ILE A 96 2.61 1.25 13.83
CA ILE A 96 3.37 0.46 14.79
C ILE A 96 2.91 0.73 16.24
N GLU A 97 2.67 1.99 16.61
CA GLU A 97 2.14 2.32 17.94
C GLU A 97 0.76 1.71 18.18
N ARG A 98 -0.13 1.73 17.18
CA ARG A 98 -1.43 1.03 17.25
C ARG A 98 -1.28 -0.48 17.37
N LEU A 99 -0.23 -1.04 16.77
CA LEU A 99 0.05 -2.47 16.81
C LEU A 99 0.60 -2.94 18.17
N LYS A 100 1.35 -2.10 18.89
CA LYS A 100 1.70 -2.36 20.30
C LYS A 100 0.45 -2.55 21.14
N ALA A 101 -0.54 -1.67 21.01
CA ALA A 101 -1.80 -1.83 21.72
C ALA A 101 -2.51 -3.16 21.41
N MET A 102 -2.47 -3.60 20.15
CA MET A 102 -3.01 -4.91 19.75
C MET A 102 -2.22 -6.10 20.32
N GLN A 103 -0.89 -6.01 20.46
CA GLN A 103 -0.09 -7.06 21.10
C GLN A 103 -0.60 -7.36 22.51
N ARG A 104 -0.95 -6.32 23.29
CA ARG A 104 -1.48 -6.51 24.65
C ARG A 104 -2.82 -7.23 24.65
N LEU A 105 -3.68 -6.90 23.69
CA LEU A 105 -4.95 -7.58 23.50
C LEU A 105 -4.75 -9.05 23.09
N ASN A 106 -3.76 -9.33 22.25
CA ASN A 106 -3.33 -10.71 21.97
C ASN A 106 -2.90 -11.39 23.26
N ASP A 107 -1.99 -10.80 24.03
CA ASP A 107 -1.45 -11.39 25.26
C ASP A 107 -2.56 -11.71 26.26
N HIS A 108 -3.52 -10.79 26.44
CA HIS A 108 -4.71 -11.04 27.26
C HIS A 108 -5.54 -12.23 26.75
N ARG A 109 -5.81 -12.31 25.44
CA ARG A 109 -6.55 -13.43 24.83
C ARG A 109 -5.79 -14.75 24.93
N LEU A 110 -4.46 -14.69 24.92
CA LEU A 110 -3.55 -15.83 25.01
C LEU A 110 -3.35 -16.36 26.44
N ARG A 111 -3.76 -15.62 27.49
CA ARG A 111 -3.58 -16.05 28.91
C ARG A 111 -4.18 -17.42 29.22
N ASN A 112 -5.23 -17.81 28.49
CA ASN A 112 -5.96 -19.08 28.70
C ASN A 112 -5.55 -20.19 27.71
N ILE A 113 -4.49 -19.97 26.93
CA ILE A 113 -3.96 -20.92 25.95
C ILE A 113 -2.71 -21.60 26.55
N ASN A 114 -2.30 -22.76 26.01
CA ASN A 114 -1.16 -23.52 26.51
C ASN A 114 0.11 -22.63 26.56
N PRO A 115 0.87 -22.57 27.67
CA PRO A 115 2.10 -21.78 27.75
C PRO A 115 3.09 -22.02 26.60
N ASP A 116 3.21 -23.28 26.14
CA ASP A 116 4.08 -23.62 25.01
C ASP A 116 3.63 -22.98 23.68
N GLU A 117 2.31 -22.77 23.50
CA GLU A 117 1.75 -22.06 22.34
C GLU A 117 1.82 -20.54 22.52
N ARG A 118 1.89 -20.05 23.76
CA ARG A 118 2.09 -18.62 24.08
C ARG A 118 3.51 -18.15 23.75
N GLU A 119 4.49 -19.04 23.83
CA GLU A 119 5.87 -18.76 23.42
C GLU A 119 6.08 -18.82 21.91
N ASP A 120 5.05 -19.15 21.12
CA ASP A 120 5.13 -19.12 19.67
C ASP A 120 5.49 -17.71 19.17
N TYR A 121 6.65 -17.61 18.54
CA TYR A 121 7.20 -16.38 17.98
C TYR A 121 6.25 -15.67 16.99
N ARG A 122 5.26 -16.38 16.44
CA ARG A 122 4.23 -15.78 15.57
C ARG A 122 3.36 -14.76 16.30
N PHE A 123 3.13 -14.93 17.60
CA PHE A 123 2.26 -14.03 18.39
C PHE A 123 2.99 -12.86 19.04
N LYS A 124 4.32 -12.90 19.14
CA LYS A 124 5.14 -11.75 19.54
C LYS A 124 5.40 -10.88 18.33
N LEU A 125 4.71 -9.75 18.18
CA LEU A 125 4.83 -8.90 16.99
C LEU A 125 6.22 -8.24 16.88
N TRP A 126 6.81 -8.28 15.69
CA TRP A 126 8.12 -7.69 15.38
C TRP A 126 7.97 -6.60 14.33
N ALA A 127 8.80 -5.56 14.42
CA ALA A 127 8.90 -4.54 13.39
C ALA A 127 10.32 -3.98 13.29
N THR A 128 10.62 -3.33 12.17
CA THR A 128 11.79 -2.47 12.05
C THR A 128 11.43 -1.09 12.58
N VAL A 129 12.10 -0.63 13.62
CA VAL A 129 11.86 0.70 14.20
C VAL A 129 13.13 1.54 14.10
N PRO A 130 13.03 2.88 14.18
CA PRO A 130 14.23 3.71 14.21
C PRO A 130 15.04 3.42 15.47
N ALA A 131 16.34 3.28 15.29
CA ALA A 131 17.35 3.20 16.34
C ALA A 131 18.45 4.20 16.02
N TYR A 132 18.84 4.98 17.02
CA TYR A 132 19.90 5.96 16.89
C TYR A 132 21.22 5.28 17.28
N ASP A 133 22.25 5.42 16.45
CA ASP A 133 23.61 5.05 16.85
C ASP A 133 24.23 6.10 17.80
N GLU A 134 25.42 5.83 18.32
CA GLU A 134 26.14 6.74 19.23
C GLU A 134 26.46 8.11 18.59
N ALA A 135 26.49 8.17 17.26
CA ALA A 135 26.70 9.39 16.48
C ALA A 135 25.38 10.13 16.15
N GLY A 136 24.23 9.59 16.57
CA GLY A 136 22.90 10.16 16.32
C GLY A 136 22.32 9.83 14.94
N ASN A 137 22.92 8.94 14.16
CA ASN A 137 22.36 8.51 12.88
C ASN A 137 21.20 7.54 13.10
N VAL A 138 20.15 7.68 12.28
CA VAL A 138 18.97 6.81 12.33
C VAL A 138 19.20 5.57 11.47
N ASN A 139 19.19 4.40 12.10
CA ASN A 139 19.18 3.10 11.44
C ASN A 139 17.87 2.35 11.75
N GLY A 140 17.40 1.53 10.82
CA GLY A 140 16.29 0.61 11.10
C GLY A 140 16.79 -0.61 11.85
N VAL A 141 16.28 -0.87 13.06
CA VAL A 141 16.59 -2.08 13.82
C VAL A 141 15.32 -2.88 14.04
N ARG A 142 15.40 -4.18 13.74
CA ARG A 142 14.31 -5.11 13.96
C ARG A 142 14.28 -5.53 15.43
N LYS A 143 13.14 -5.33 16.07
CA LYS A 143 12.92 -5.75 17.47
C LYS A 143 11.46 -6.12 17.73
N ALA A 144 11.21 -6.78 18.86
CA ALA A 144 9.87 -7.01 19.35
C ALA A 144 9.20 -5.66 19.67
N LEU A 145 7.91 -5.53 19.36
CA LEU A 145 7.19 -4.27 19.49
C LEU A 145 6.98 -3.81 20.93
N ILE A 146 6.83 -4.76 21.85
CA ILE A 146 6.74 -4.50 23.28
C ILE A 146 7.90 -5.20 23.95
N THR A 147 8.71 -4.44 24.67
CA THR A 147 9.66 -4.99 25.63
C THR A 147 8.96 -5.25 26.97
N PRO A 148 9.44 -6.20 27.78
CA PRO A 148 8.87 -6.47 29.11
C PRO A 148 8.77 -5.23 30.01
N THR A 149 9.67 -4.26 29.83
CA THR A 149 9.70 -3.00 30.58
C THR A 149 8.59 -2.04 30.14
N GLU A 150 8.30 -1.95 28.84
CA GLU A 150 7.19 -1.13 28.29
C GLU A 150 5.82 -1.73 28.63
N GLU A 151 5.73 -3.06 28.76
CA GLU A 151 4.51 -3.76 29.17
C GLU A 151 4.00 -3.28 30.53
N ALA A 152 4.90 -2.92 31.45
CA ALA A 152 4.58 -2.47 32.80
C ALA A 152 4.11 -1.00 32.90
N GLN A 153 4.36 -0.17 31.87
CA GLN A 153 4.16 1.30 31.96
C GLN A 153 2.94 1.83 31.22
N LEU A 154 2.44 1.10 30.23
CA LEU A 154 1.29 1.54 29.42
C LEU A 154 -0.02 1.31 30.23
N SER A 155 -0.78 2.39 30.53
CA SER A 155 -1.99 2.29 31.36
C SER A 155 -3.12 1.50 30.67
N GLU A 156 -3.95 0.80 31.46
CA GLU A 156 -5.12 0.07 30.97
C GLU A 156 -6.25 1.00 30.47
N ASP A 157 -6.15 2.31 30.76
CA ASP A 157 -7.25 3.26 30.67
C ASP A 157 -7.31 4.10 29.38
N ASN A 158 -6.46 3.87 28.37
CA ASN A 158 -6.55 4.64 27.13
C ASN A 158 -7.60 4.03 26.16
N PRO A 159 -8.79 4.66 25.99
CA PRO A 159 -9.90 4.13 25.22
C PRO A 159 -9.62 3.97 23.72
N GLU A 160 -8.67 4.72 23.15
CA GLU A 160 -8.34 4.61 21.71
C GLU A 160 -7.71 3.25 21.35
N TYR A 161 -7.12 2.56 22.33
CA TYR A 161 -6.50 1.24 22.13
C TYR A 161 -7.52 0.08 22.05
N PHE A 162 -8.80 0.33 22.33
CA PHE A 162 -9.86 -0.69 22.31
C PHE A 162 -10.63 -0.78 21.00
N LEU A 163 -10.27 0.01 19.97
CA LEU A 163 -10.81 -0.20 18.62
C LEU A 163 -10.27 -1.51 18.06
N ASN A 164 -10.94 -2.63 18.34
CA ASN A 164 -10.57 -3.96 17.86
C ASN A 164 -10.63 -3.97 16.32
N PRO A 165 -9.47 -3.90 15.62
CA PRO A 165 -9.47 -3.85 14.16
C PRO A 165 -9.71 -5.24 13.56
N LEU A 166 -9.68 -6.29 14.40
CA LEU A 166 -9.96 -7.66 13.99
C LEU A 166 -11.45 -7.81 13.71
N THR A 167 -11.74 -8.10 12.45
CA THR A 167 -13.10 -8.32 11.94
C THR A 167 -13.35 -9.81 11.75
N ASN A 168 -14.52 -10.18 11.21
CA ASN A 168 -14.89 -11.58 10.99
C ASN A 168 -13.91 -12.31 10.06
N THR A 169 -13.34 -11.64 9.04
CA THR A 169 -12.41 -12.28 8.09
C THR A 169 -11.02 -11.64 8.12
N CYS A 170 -9.99 -12.39 7.72
CA CYS A 170 -8.65 -11.82 7.60
C CYS A 170 -8.58 -10.77 6.48
N ARG A 171 -9.39 -10.88 5.41
CA ARG A 171 -9.50 -9.86 4.36
C ARG A 171 -9.98 -8.50 4.89
N HIS A 172 -11.09 -8.48 5.62
CA HIS A 172 -11.60 -7.24 6.19
C HIS A 172 -10.62 -6.64 7.22
N THR A 173 -9.95 -7.49 8.00
CA THR A 173 -8.93 -7.06 8.96
C THR A 173 -7.72 -6.45 8.25
N ALA A 174 -7.22 -7.10 7.19
CA ALA A 174 -6.11 -6.59 6.39
C ALA A 174 -6.47 -5.25 5.73
N LEU A 175 -7.70 -5.09 5.22
CA LEU A 175 -8.16 -3.79 4.68
C LEU A 175 -8.22 -2.70 5.76
N ARG A 176 -8.66 -3.02 6.98
CA ARG A 176 -8.60 -2.07 8.10
C ARG A 176 -7.17 -1.71 8.45
N PHE A 177 -6.24 -2.65 8.42
CA PHE A 177 -4.83 -2.36 8.61
C PHE A 177 -4.26 -1.45 7.52
N VAL A 178 -4.63 -1.67 6.25
CA VAL A 178 -4.29 -0.76 5.16
C VAL A 178 -4.83 0.64 5.42
N ASP A 179 -6.08 0.76 5.87
CA ASP A 179 -6.70 2.06 6.17
C ASP A 179 -5.98 2.77 7.34
N MET A 180 -5.67 2.03 8.40
CA MET A 180 -4.87 2.53 9.54
C MET A 180 -3.49 3.01 9.09
N ALA A 181 -2.78 2.19 8.31
CA ALA A 181 -1.46 2.48 7.78
C ALA A 181 -1.43 3.67 6.81
N ARG A 182 -2.57 4.01 6.18
CA ARG A 182 -2.69 5.16 5.29
C ARG A 182 -3.25 6.39 5.99
N GLY A 183 -3.60 6.29 7.27
CA GLY A 183 -4.26 7.35 8.04
C GLY A 183 -5.66 7.72 7.53
N ARG A 184 -6.33 6.84 6.76
CA ARG A 184 -7.64 7.14 6.16
C ARG A 184 -8.45 5.90 5.84
N GLN A 185 -9.78 6.01 5.95
CA GLN A 185 -10.71 4.95 5.60
C GLN A 185 -11.16 5.03 4.13
N GLY A 186 -11.57 3.89 3.57
CA GLY A 186 -12.42 3.87 2.36
C GLY A 186 -11.78 3.25 1.13
N LYS A 187 -11.88 3.91 -0.02
CA LYS A 187 -11.63 3.27 -1.34
C LYS A 187 -10.16 2.81 -1.49
N HIS A 188 -9.96 1.51 -1.67
CA HIS A 188 -8.67 0.88 -1.97
C HIS A 188 -8.31 0.89 -3.47
N GLY A 189 -9.17 1.48 -4.30
CA GLY A 189 -9.03 1.50 -5.76
C GLY A 189 -9.49 0.19 -6.41
N ASN A 190 -9.25 0.07 -7.71
CA ASN A 190 -9.72 -1.05 -8.51
C ASN A 190 -9.00 -2.37 -8.17
N GLY A 191 -9.67 -3.50 -8.39
CA GLY A 191 -9.09 -4.83 -8.13
C GLY A 191 -8.91 -5.19 -6.65
N VAL A 192 -9.36 -4.33 -5.73
CA VAL A 192 -9.42 -4.65 -4.29
C VAL A 192 -10.87 -4.81 -3.89
N SER A 193 -11.21 -6.02 -3.45
CA SER A 193 -12.53 -6.34 -2.92
C SER A 193 -12.42 -6.72 -1.46
N SER A 194 -13.43 -6.34 -0.67
CA SER A 194 -13.65 -6.88 0.68
C SER A 194 -14.09 -8.34 0.66
N PHE A 195 -14.55 -8.83 -0.50
CA PHE A 195 -14.90 -10.23 -0.69
C PHE A 195 -13.65 -11.12 -0.68
N PHE A 196 -13.73 -12.18 0.12
CA PHE A 196 -12.60 -13.04 0.48
C PHE A 196 -11.97 -13.77 -0.70
N PHE A 197 -12.76 -14.14 -1.71
CA PHE A 197 -12.32 -14.95 -2.85
C PHE A 197 -11.75 -14.12 -4.01
N SER A 198 -11.73 -12.80 -3.90
CA SER A 198 -11.14 -11.94 -4.92
C SER A 198 -9.72 -11.57 -4.48
N SER A 199 -8.72 -12.21 -5.06
CA SER A 199 -7.31 -11.89 -4.80
C SER A 199 -6.94 -10.53 -5.37
N PRO A 200 -5.93 -9.84 -4.79
CA PRO A 200 -5.39 -8.62 -5.38
C PRO A 200 -4.88 -8.82 -6.83
N PRO A 201 -4.78 -7.74 -7.62
CA PRO A 201 -4.61 -7.83 -9.07
C PRO A 201 -3.16 -8.07 -9.52
N LEU A 202 -2.17 -7.82 -8.67
CA LEU A 202 -0.75 -7.94 -9.00
C LEU A 202 -0.14 -9.18 -8.35
N SER A 203 1.03 -9.61 -8.83
CA SER A 203 1.77 -10.77 -8.33
C SER A 203 3.22 -10.43 -8.00
N ALA A 204 3.69 -10.92 -6.86
CA ALA A 204 5.07 -10.74 -6.43
C ALA A 204 5.60 -12.05 -5.85
N ARG A 205 6.93 -12.21 -5.87
CA ARG A 205 7.61 -13.34 -5.25
C ARG A 205 8.65 -12.83 -4.25
N PHE A 206 8.44 -13.16 -2.99
CA PHE A 206 9.34 -12.78 -1.91
C PHE A 206 10.22 -13.97 -1.51
N SER A 207 11.46 -13.70 -1.13
CA SER A 207 12.37 -14.65 -0.47
C SER A 207 13.18 -13.90 0.55
N LYS A 208 13.25 -14.43 1.78
CA LYS A 208 14.09 -13.88 2.85
C LYS A 208 14.01 -12.35 2.89
N GLU A 209 12.81 -11.82 3.10
CA GLU A 209 12.61 -10.38 3.35
C GLU A 209 12.72 -9.48 2.10
N ARG A 210 13.07 -10.06 0.94
CA ARG A 210 13.36 -9.32 -0.29
C ARG A 210 12.48 -9.79 -1.43
N LEU A 211 12.25 -8.88 -2.37
CA LEU A 211 11.61 -9.21 -3.64
C LEU A 211 12.63 -9.88 -4.57
N ILE A 212 12.31 -11.07 -5.09
CA ILE A 212 13.23 -11.83 -5.96
C ILE A 212 13.25 -11.26 -7.39
N MET A 213 12.15 -10.65 -7.82
CA MET A 213 11.99 -10.05 -9.15
C MET A 213 11.42 -8.64 -9.01
N PRO A 214 12.27 -7.60 -8.91
CA PRO A 214 11.81 -6.23 -8.72
C PRO A 214 11.15 -5.63 -9.94
N VAL A 215 11.47 -6.14 -11.14
CA VAL A 215 10.80 -5.76 -12.39
C VAL A 215 9.34 -6.20 -12.29
N GLY A 216 8.45 -5.29 -11.92
CA GLY A 216 7.07 -5.69 -11.61
C GLY A 216 6.43 -4.96 -10.45
N PHE A 217 7.21 -4.43 -9.50
CA PHE A 217 6.60 -3.99 -8.23
C PHE A 217 5.97 -2.60 -8.32
N PHE A 218 4.65 -2.57 -8.44
CA PHE A 218 3.89 -1.33 -8.53
C PHE A 218 3.46 -0.84 -7.15
N VAL A 219 3.89 0.37 -6.80
CA VAL A 219 3.44 1.12 -5.63
C VAL A 219 2.69 2.35 -6.11
N LEU A 220 1.38 2.40 -5.85
CA LEU A 220 0.60 3.60 -6.13
C LEU A 220 1.09 4.75 -5.25
N PRO A 221 1.24 5.98 -5.77
CA PRO A 221 1.69 7.12 -4.98
C PRO A 221 0.69 7.45 -3.86
N LEU A 222 1.02 8.45 -3.04
CA LEU A 222 0.03 9.03 -2.15
C LEU A 222 -1.18 9.51 -2.97
N PRO A 223 -2.39 9.41 -2.43
CA PRO A 223 -3.61 9.78 -3.11
C PRO A 223 -3.81 11.30 -3.14
N PRO A 224 -4.62 11.86 -4.06
CA PRO A 224 -4.79 13.32 -4.18
C PRO A 224 -5.27 14.00 -2.90
N ASP A 225 -6.05 13.30 -2.08
CA ASP A 225 -6.57 13.85 -0.83
C ASP A 225 -5.54 13.92 0.30
N ALA A 226 -4.33 13.39 0.10
CA ALA A 226 -3.19 13.57 1.01
C ALA A 226 -2.47 14.92 0.80
N PHE A 227 -2.83 15.67 -0.25
CA PHE A 227 -2.18 16.92 -0.62
C PHE A 227 -3.15 18.11 -0.48
N HIS A 228 -2.58 19.28 -0.21
CA HIS A 228 -3.30 20.55 -0.16
C HIS A 228 -3.48 21.10 -1.58
N LEU A 229 -4.45 20.57 -2.31
CA LEU A 229 -4.77 20.95 -3.68
C LEU A 229 -6.08 21.75 -3.74
N ASN A 230 -6.13 22.76 -4.61
CA ASN A 230 -7.39 23.40 -4.97
C ASN A 230 -8.29 22.44 -5.78
N ASP A 231 -9.54 22.80 -6.05
CA ASP A 231 -10.51 21.88 -6.68
C ASP A 231 -10.13 21.45 -8.11
N GLU A 232 -9.51 22.34 -8.87
CA GLU A 232 -9.06 22.07 -10.25
C GLU A 232 -7.87 21.12 -10.26
N GLN A 233 -6.82 21.43 -9.49
CA GLN A 233 -5.65 20.57 -9.29
C GLN A 233 -6.06 19.19 -8.76
N ARG A 234 -6.98 19.15 -7.78
CA ARG A 234 -7.50 17.90 -7.22
C ARG A 234 -8.24 17.08 -8.27
N THR A 235 -8.94 17.72 -9.19
CA THR A 235 -9.62 17.05 -10.32
C THR A 235 -8.62 16.39 -11.25
N ILE A 236 -7.58 17.13 -11.67
CA ILE A 236 -6.49 16.62 -12.51
C ILE A 236 -5.78 15.46 -11.81
N ALA A 237 -5.36 15.66 -10.56
CA ALA A 237 -4.69 14.64 -9.75
C ALA A 237 -5.55 13.38 -9.59
N LYS A 238 -6.88 13.52 -9.41
CA LYS A 238 -7.80 12.37 -9.37
C LYS A 238 -7.88 11.62 -10.69
N ALA A 239 -7.84 12.31 -11.84
CA ALA A 239 -7.82 11.66 -13.15
C ALA A 239 -6.54 10.83 -13.35
N LEU A 240 -5.38 11.45 -13.10
CA LEU A 240 -4.06 10.80 -13.16
C LEU A 240 -3.97 9.59 -12.22
N TYR A 241 -4.35 9.77 -10.95
CA TYR A 241 -4.32 8.70 -9.96
C TYR A 241 -5.22 7.52 -10.34
N ARG A 242 -6.45 7.79 -10.82
CA ARG A 242 -7.35 6.74 -11.34
C ARG A 242 -6.73 6.00 -12.52
N ARG A 243 -5.97 6.69 -13.36
CA ARG A 243 -5.30 6.07 -14.51
C ARG A 243 -4.13 5.20 -14.07
N LEU A 244 -3.32 5.64 -13.11
CA LEU A 244 -2.27 4.83 -12.48
C LEU A 244 -2.84 3.53 -11.92
N ASP A 245 -3.93 3.64 -11.16
CA ASP A 245 -4.64 2.50 -10.56
C ASP A 245 -5.21 1.52 -11.61
N LYS A 246 -5.60 2.00 -12.78
CA LYS A 246 -6.06 1.15 -13.89
C LYS A 246 -4.92 0.49 -14.66
N ILE A 247 -3.82 1.22 -14.88
CA ILE A 247 -2.70 0.75 -15.72
C ILE A 247 -2.07 -0.51 -15.17
N ILE A 248 -1.87 -0.56 -13.86
CA ILE A 248 -1.22 -1.70 -13.18
C ILE A 248 -1.98 -3.01 -13.38
N MET A 249 -3.29 -2.97 -13.68
CA MET A 249 -4.12 -4.17 -13.85
C MET A 249 -4.13 -4.72 -15.29
N LEU A 250 -3.56 -4.04 -16.28
CA LEU A 250 -3.74 -4.41 -17.69
C LEU A 250 -2.84 -5.59 -18.10
N GLN A 251 -1.53 -5.45 -17.89
CA GLN A 251 -0.51 -6.46 -18.22
C GLN A 251 0.72 -6.18 -17.36
N GLU A 252 0.75 -6.78 -16.16
CA GLU A 252 1.79 -6.55 -15.14
C GLU A 252 3.21 -6.72 -15.70
N ASN A 253 3.47 -7.79 -16.45
CA ASN A 253 4.81 -8.12 -16.95
C ASN A 253 5.20 -7.39 -18.25
N ASN A 254 4.37 -6.47 -18.77
CA ASN A 254 4.69 -5.75 -20.01
C ASN A 254 5.56 -4.52 -19.68
N PRO A 255 6.78 -4.38 -20.25
CA PRO A 255 7.64 -3.23 -20.02
C PRO A 255 6.95 -1.88 -20.30
N LEU A 256 6.09 -1.82 -21.32
CA LEU A 256 5.33 -0.62 -21.62
C LEU A 256 4.33 -0.25 -20.51
N THR A 257 3.82 -1.23 -19.75
CA THR A 257 3.01 -0.95 -18.56
C THR A 257 3.82 -0.25 -17.50
N HIS A 258 5.05 -0.71 -17.26
CA HIS A 258 5.98 -0.09 -16.33
C HIS A 258 6.35 1.33 -16.75
N ASP A 259 6.75 1.52 -17.99
CA ASP A 259 7.17 2.83 -18.51
C ASP A 259 6.01 3.82 -18.42
N LYS A 260 4.80 3.42 -18.83
CA LYS A 260 3.59 4.26 -18.71
C LYS A 260 3.24 4.57 -17.27
N PHE A 261 3.35 3.59 -16.38
CA PHE A 261 3.07 3.80 -14.97
C PHE A 261 4.07 4.78 -14.35
N ASN A 262 5.37 4.57 -14.57
CA ASN A 262 6.42 5.41 -14.01
C ASN A 262 6.32 6.85 -14.57
N GLY A 263 6.16 7.01 -15.89
CA GLY A 263 6.00 8.33 -16.49
C GLY A 263 4.79 9.10 -15.93
N LEU A 264 3.62 8.45 -15.85
CA LEU A 264 2.44 9.08 -15.25
C LEU A 264 2.58 9.32 -13.75
N LYS A 265 3.32 8.47 -13.03
CA LYS A 265 3.57 8.64 -11.60
C LYS A 265 4.45 9.86 -11.36
N SER A 266 5.48 10.05 -12.18
CA SER A 266 6.32 11.25 -12.14
C SER A 266 5.52 12.52 -12.44
N LEU A 267 4.66 12.51 -13.46
CA LEU A 267 3.78 13.66 -13.76
C LEU A 267 2.83 13.95 -12.58
N TYR A 268 2.21 12.90 -12.04
CA TYR A 268 1.32 13.00 -10.88
C TYR A 268 2.04 13.65 -9.69
N GLN A 269 3.22 13.15 -9.33
CA GLN A 269 4.02 13.65 -8.21
C GLN A 269 4.37 15.12 -8.41
N ASN A 270 4.86 15.47 -9.61
CA ASN A 270 5.17 16.85 -9.97
C ASN A 270 3.96 17.77 -9.70
N ILE A 271 2.78 17.44 -10.24
CA ILE A 271 1.56 18.25 -10.05
C ILE A 271 1.15 18.34 -8.58
N THR A 272 1.24 17.24 -7.81
CA THR A 272 0.81 17.25 -6.41
C THR A 272 1.78 17.94 -5.46
N GLU A 273 3.04 18.08 -5.87
CA GLU A 273 4.10 18.72 -5.08
C GLU A 273 4.26 20.22 -5.42
N MET A 274 3.69 20.69 -6.53
CA MET A 274 3.64 22.12 -6.85
C MET A 274 2.87 22.88 -5.76
N HIS A 275 3.49 23.90 -5.17
CA HIS A 275 2.85 24.76 -4.17
C HIS A 275 2.03 25.85 -4.86
N GLU A 276 0.70 25.73 -4.76
CA GLU A 276 -0.29 26.71 -5.23
C GLU A 276 -0.09 27.21 -6.69
N PRO A 277 0.24 26.36 -7.68
CA PRO A 277 0.39 26.82 -9.06
C PRO A 277 -0.96 27.29 -9.63
N ALA A 278 -0.93 28.29 -10.51
CA ALA A 278 -2.09 28.62 -11.31
C ALA A 278 -2.45 27.41 -12.20
N ILE A 279 -3.74 27.25 -12.51
CA ILE A 279 -4.20 26.14 -13.34
C ILE A 279 -3.53 26.13 -14.73
N ASP A 280 -3.25 27.31 -15.28
CA ASP A 280 -2.53 27.47 -16.55
C ASP A 280 -1.11 26.89 -16.48
N ASP A 281 -0.40 27.06 -15.37
CA ASP A 281 0.94 26.49 -15.16
C ASP A 281 0.88 24.95 -15.09
N VAL A 282 -0.14 24.42 -14.41
CA VAL A 282 -0.38 22.97 -14.33
C VAL A 282 -0.68 22.40 -15.71
N MET A 283 -1.58 23.03 -16.48
CA MET A 283 -1.95 22.58 -17.82
C MET A 283 -0.79 22.73 -18.81
N LYS A 284 0.02 23.79 -18.68
CA LYS A 284 1.27 23.91 -19.43
C LYS A 284 2.23 22.77 -19.11
N SER A 285 2.43 22.45 -17.82
CA SER A 285 3.29 21.32 -17.42
C SER A 285 2.77 19.99 -17.95
N ILE A 286 1.45 19.78 -18.01
CA ILE A 286 0.85 18.59 -18.61
C ILE A 286 1.13 18.55 -20.11
N THR A 287 0.91 19.65 -20.82
CA THR A 287 1.12 19.76 -22.27
C THR A 287 2.58 19.51 -22.64
N ASP A 288 3.51 20.12 -21.91
CA ASP A 288 4.95 19.95 -22.11
C ASP A 288 5.34 18.47 -21.89
N TRP A 289 4.85 17.86 -20.80
CA TRP A 289 5.09 16.44 -20.51
C TRP A 289 4.49 15.51 -21.58
N GLU A 290 3.28 15.79 -22.05
CA GLU A 290 2.63 15.01 -23.11
C GLU A 290 3.39 15.07 -24.42
N HIS A 291 3.92 16.25 -24.77
CA HIS A 291 4.74 16.42 -25.96
C HIS A 291 6.00 15.55 -25.89
N GLU A 292 6.71 15.61 -24.77
CA GLU A 292 7.93 14.81 -24.52
C GLU A 292 7.64 13.30 -24.48
N ASN A 293 6.46 12.90 -24.00
CA ASN A 293 6.08 11.51 -23.79
C ASN A 293 5.09 10.98 -24.84
N LYS A 294 4.92 11.66 -25.97
CA LYS A 294 3.92 11.33 -26.99
C LYS A 294 4.03 9.89 -27.50
N ALA A 295 5.26 9.43 -27.77
CA ALA A 295 5.52 8.05 -28.20
C ALA A 295 5.07 7.04 -27.15
N LEU A 296 5.39 7.30 -25.87
CA LEU A 296 4.97 6.47 -24.75
C LEU A 296 3.45 6.45 -24.63
N ILE A 297 2.77 7.60 -24.61
CA ILE A 297 1.32 7.73 -24.48
C ILE A 297 0.59 6.93 -25.56
N ASN A 298 1.03 7.05 -26.81
CA ASN A 298 0.38 6.42 -27.96
C ASN A 298 0.75 4.96 -28.18
N ALA A 299 1.81 4.45 -27.55
CA ALA A 299 2.18 3.05 -27.70
C ALA A 299 1.08 2.10 -27.19
N HIS A 300 0.73 1.12 -28.01
CA HIS A 300 -0.23 0.08 -27.64
C HIS A 300 0.49 -1.14 -27.10
N ARG A 301 -0.11 -1.77 -26.08
CA ARG A 301 0.35 -3.07 -25.58
C ARG A 301 0.05 -4.21 -26.54
N ASN A 302 -0.98 -4.04 -27.38
CA ASN A 302 -1.36 -4.96 -28.43
C ASN A 302 -1.17 -4.27 -29.81
N PRO A 303 -0.32 -4.82 -30.70
CA PRO A 303 -0.04 -4.22 -32.02
C PRO A 303 -1.29 -3.98 -32.88
N GLY A 304 -2.35 -4.78 -32.70
CA GLY A 304 -3.58 -4.69 -33.50
C GLY A 304 -4.46 -3.46 -33.21
N TRP A 305 -4.15 -2.65 -32.20
CA TRP A 305 -5.01 -1.55 -31.75
C TRP A 305 -4.49 -0.15 -32.09
N HIS A 306 -3.45 -0.04 -32.91
CA HIS A 306 -2.78 1.22 -33.26
C HIS A 306 -3.68 2.29 -33.91
N LEU A 307 -4.90 1.95 -34.33
CA LEU A 307 -5.87 2.87 -34.92
C LEU A 307 -6.74 3.61 -33.88
N PHE A 308 -6.70 3.21 -32.61
CA PHE A 308 -7.51 3.81 -31.55
C PHE A 308 -6.67 4.65 -30.61
N ALA A 309 -7.20 5.76 -30.09
CA ALA A 309 -6.54 6.48 -29.01
C ALA A 309 -6.38 5.57 -27.78
N THR A 310 -5.22 5.63 -27.11
CA THR A 310 -5.06 4.88 -25.86
C THR A 310 -5.89 5.53 -24.75
N ALA A 311 -6.33 4.75 -23.76
CA ALA A 311 -7.03 5.31 -22.60
C ALA A 311 -6.18 6.30 -21.77
N THR A 312 -4.86 6.38 -22.01
CA THR A 312 -4.03 7.46 -21.43
C THR A 312 -4.17 8.74 -22.27
N ALA A 313 -4.14 8.64 -23.61
CA ALA A 313 -4.38 9.77 -24.50
C ALA A 313 -5.78 10.38 -24.30
N GLN A 314 -6.81 9.54 -24.24
CA GLN A 314 -8.20 9.99 -24.01
C GLN A 314 -8.36 10.74 -22.68
N MET A 315 -7.69 10.29 -21.62
CA MET A 315 -7.71 11.00 -20.33
C MET A 315 -7.12 12.42 -20.47
N PHE A 316 -6.05 12.59 -21.24
CA PHE A 316 -5.48 13.92 -21.47
C PHE A 316 -6.38 14.79 -22.35
N GLU A 317 -6.97 14.24 -23.42
CA GLU A 317 -7.98 14.94 -24.23
C GLU A 317 -9.14 15.47 -23.38
N GLU A 318 -9.64 14.65 -22.44
CA GLU A 318 -10.68 15.07 -21.48
C GLU A 318 -10.21 16.20 -20.55
N LEU A 319 -8.95 16.18 -20.11
CA LEU A 319 -8.37 17.25 -19.28
C LEU A 319 -8.25 18.55 -20.09
N HIS A 320 -7.74 18.49 -21.32
CA HIS A 320 -7.67 19.64 -22.22
C HIS A 320 -9.05 20.20 -22.52
N ALA A 321 -10.03 19.37 -22.85
CA ALA A 321 -11.39 19.85 -23.10
C ALA A 321 -12.01 20.55 -21.89
N ARG A 322 -11.61 20.17 -20.67
CA ARG A 322 -12.15 20.74 -19.43
C ARG A 322 -11.46 22.02 -18.98
N PHE A 323 -10.15 22.12 -19.18
CA PHE A 323 -9.31 23.18 -18.60
C PHE A 323 -8.60 24.05 -19.63
N SER A 324 -8.75 23.75 -20.93
CA SER A 324 -8.31 24.70 -21.94
C SER A 324 -9.24 25.92 -21.86
N PRO A 325 -8.70 27.14 -21.81
CA PRO A 325 -9.50 28.31 -22.03
C PRO A 325 -10.08 28.15 -23.44
N GLU A 326 -11.38 27.91 -23.55
CA GLU A 326 -12.06 28.15 -24.81
C GLU A 326 -11.61 29.55 -25.24
N GLN A 327 -11.04 29.64 -26.45
CA GLN A 327 -10.97 30.90 -27.15
C GLN A 327 -12.37 31.48 -27.04
N THR A 328 -12.55 32.47 -26.15
CA THR A 328 -13.72 33.33 -26.17
C THR A 328 -13.74 33.88 -27.58
N CYS A 329 -14.54 33.26 -28.44
CA CYS A 329 -14.84 33.75 -29.77
C CYS A 329 -15.32 35.17 -29.56
N SER A 330 -14.42 36.12 -29.83
CA SER A 330 -14.75 37.52 -30.00
C SER A 330 -15.57 37.61 -31.29
N TYR A 331 -16.84 37.23 -31.23
CA TYR A 331 -17.86 37.81 -32.10
C TYR A 331 -18.24 39.16 -31.48
N SER A 332 -17.31 40.11 -31.59
CA SER A 332 -17.66 41.53 -31.66
C SER A 332 -17.92 41.83 -33.13
N ALA A 333 -19.19 41.79 -33.50
CA ALA A 333 -19.72 42.44 -34.70
C ALA A 333 -20.25 43.82 -34.31
#